data_AF-A0A4Y7Q967-F1
#
_entry.id   AF-A0A4Y7Q967-F1
#
_cell.length_a   1.000
_cell.length_b   1.000
_cell.length_c   1.000
_cell.angle_alpha   90.00
_cell.angle_beta   90.00
_cell.angle_gamma   90.00
#
_symmetry.space_group_name_H-M   'P 1'
#
loop_
_entity.id
_entity.type
_entity.pdbx_description
1 polymer ?
#
loop_
_entity_poly.entity_id
_entity_poly.type
_entity_poly.pdbx_seq_one_letter_code
_entity_poly.pdbx_strand_id
1 'polypeptide(L)'
;MVRHFNLELGIFWDDPTTPEGQAPERNYVYLLRSTISDDLLKEASSLYSNHFGFWISEDIGRGTWRLSSRVKLSARRLREGYLFNDDCFISHVCDPASGKLIGYAFGTTAPDPTSPLNSGKKIMWIVVHKDFRSDRIATHLIAAATEKFPTLSILGIVSPHPWAIRAVMRVAGVDIRNIDLDFIAQHGSACLRAVGVPYVNDTMFFGSVFGKPDLDPSPMRQTSCR
;
A
#
# COMPACT_ATOMS: atom_id res chain seq x y z
N MET A 1 -14.95 8.53 -18.37
CA MET A 1 -13.62 8.43 -17.71
C MET A 1 -12.58 8.91 -18.68
N VAL A 2 -12.03 10.11 -18.49
CA VAL A 2 -10.91 10.61 -19.31
C VAL A 2 -9.62 10.21 -18.61
N ARG A 3 -8.84 9.33 -19.26
CA ARG A 3 -7.52 8.92 -18.80
C ARG A 3 -6.48 9.73 -19.55
N HIS A 4 -5.65 10.45 -18.81
CA HIS A 4 -4.48 11.11 -19.34
C HIS A 4 -3.26 10.22 -19.12
N PHE A 5 -2.34 10.22 -20.08
CA PHE A 5 -1.08 9.47 -19.97
C PHE A 5 0.06 10.43 -19.65
N ASN A 6 0.76 10.21 -18.53
CA ASN A 6 2.02 10.88 -18.27
C ASN A 6 3.14 10.18 -19.03
N LEU A 7 3.72 10.86 -20.02
CA LEU A 7 4.88 10.38 -20.77
C LEU A 7 6.14 10.27 -19.88
N GLU A 8 6.28 11.10 -18.85
CA GLU A 8 7.46 11.12 -17.98
C GLU A 8 7.44 10.01 -16.92
N LEU A 9 6.26 9.74 -16.36
CA LEU A 9 6.09 8.73 -15.30
C LEU A 9 5.63 7.37 -15.84
N GLY A 10 5.29 7.27 -17.13
CA GLY A 10 4.78 6.04 -17.74
C GLY A 10 3.47 5.54 -17.11
N ILE A 11 2.68 6.42 -16.49
CA ILE A 11 1.45 6.08 -15.79
C ILE A 11 0.26 6.86 -16.33
N PHE A 12 -0.91 6.23 -16.30
CA PHE A 12 -2.18 6.92 -16.52
C PHE A 12 -2.61 7.66 -15.26
N TRP A 13 -3.34 8.76 -15.41
CA TRP A 13 -4.14 9.33 -14.33
C TRP A 13 -5.53 9.69 -14.84
N ASP A 14 -6.53 9.51 -13.96
CA ASP A 14 -7.86 10.03 -14.21
C ASP A 14 -7.93 11.51 -13.82
N ASP A 15 -8.63 12.29 -14.67
CA ASP A 15 -9.02 13.67 -14.39
C ASP A 15 -9.99 13.70 -13.19
N PRO A 16 -9.66 14.42 -12.10
CA PRO A 16 -10.50 14.50 -10.91
C PRO A 16 -11.85 15.18 -11.15
N THR A 17 -12.06 15.85 -12.29
CA THR A 17 -13.29 16.56 -12.63
C THR A 17 -14.27 15.75 -13.49
N THR A 18 -13.88 14.56 -13.96
CA THR A 18 -14.78 13.73 -14.77
C THR A 18 -15.87 13.09 -13.88
N PRO A 19 -17.16 13.24 -14.19
CA PRO A 19 -18.24 12.58 -13.47
C PRO A 19 -18.04 11.06 -13.49
N GLU A 20 -18.10 10.45 -12.31
CA GLU A 20 -17.90 9.01 -12.13
C GLU A 20 -19.04 8.22 -12.77
N GLY A 21 -18.68 7.26 -13.62
CA GLY A 21 -19.59 6.15 -13.87
C GLY A 21 -19.81 5.40 -12.56
N GLN A 22 -21.06 5.05 -12.26
CA GLN A 22 -21.42 4.31 -11.07
C GLN A 22 -20.66 2.96 -11.10
N ALA A 23 -19.64 2.83 -10.26
CA ALA A 23 -18.91 1.57 -10.13
C ALA A 23 -19.89 0.50 -9.64
N PRO A 24 -19.74 -0.77 -10.06
CA PRO A 24 -20.57 -1.84 -9.53
C PRO A 24 -20.44 -1.85 -8.00
N GLU A 25 -21.56 -2.04 -7.32
CA GLU A 25 -21.59 -2.18 -5.86
C GLU A 25 -20.72 -3.37 -5.48
N ARG A 26 -19.74 -3.13 -4.60
CA ARG A 26 -18.80 -4.14 -4.13
C ARG A 26 -18.84 -4.19 -2.62
N ASN A 27 -18.89 -5.41 -2.08
CA ASN A 27 -18.86 -5.61 -0.64
C ASN A 27 -17.42 -5.64 -0.13
N TYR A 28 -17.03 -4.63 0.65
CA TYR A 28 -15.72 -4.55 1.29
C TYR A 28 -15.82 -5.09 2.71
N VAL A 29 -15.03 -6.13 3.00
CA VAL A 29 -15.12 -6.88 4.25
C VAL A 29 -13.85 -6.67 5.07
N TYR A 30 -14.03 -6.28 6.34
CA TYR A 30 -12.96 -6.13 7.33
C TYR A 30 -12.95 -7.33 8.29
N LEU A 31 -11.78 -7.96 8.46
CA LEU A 31 -11.57 -9.10 9.34
C LEU A 31 -10.33 -8.89 10.21
N LEU A 32 -10.46 -9.21 11.50
CA LEU A 32 -9.33 -9.28 12.43
C LEU A 32 -8.53 -10.56 12.20
N ARG A 33 -7.22 -10.54 12.52
CA ARG A 33 -6.30 -11.67 12.34
C ARG A 33 -6.88 -13.02 12.77
N SER A 34 -7.50 -13.08 13.94
CA SER A 34 -8.06 -14.30 14.54
C SER A 34 -9.17 -14.94 13.71
N THR A 35 -9.83 -14.16 12.85
CA THR A 35 -10.96 -14.60 12.02
C THR A 35 -10.56 -14.91 10.57
N ILE A 36 -9.29 -14.71 10.21
CA ILE A 36 -8.80 -14.93 8.84
C ILE A 36 -8.60 -16.42 8.60
N SER A 37 -9.37 -16.97 7.64
CA SER A 37 -9.26 -18.35 7.21
C SER A 37 -7.98 -18.61 6.41
N ASP A 38 -7.53 -19.87 6.41
CA ASP A 38 -6.38 -20.29 5.61
C ASP A 38 -6.64 -20.19 4.11
N ASP A 39 -7.89 -20.37 3.68
CA ASP A 39 -8.27 -20.27 2.27
C ASP A 39 -8.18 -18.82 1.76
N LEU A 40 -8.64 -17.84 2.56
CA LEU A 40 -8.45 -16.43 2.23
C LEU A 40 -6.96 -16.07 2.12
N LEU A 41 -6.10 -16.65 2.95
CA LEU A 41 -4.65 -16.43 2.84
C LEU A 41 -4.02 -17.09 1.61
N LYS A 42 -4.52 -18.25 1.19
CA LYS A 42 -4.10 -18.88 -0.08
C LYS A 42 -4.50 -18.00 -1.26
N GLU A 43 -5.72 -17.46 -1.26
CA GLU A 43 -6.17 -16.53 -2.29
C GLU A 43 -5.35 -15.23 -2.30
N ALA A 44 -5.10 -14.62 -1.13
CA ALA A 44 -4.28 -13.43 -1.01
C ALA A 44 -2.84 -13.68 -1.50
N SER A 45 -2.26 -14.84 -1.16
CA SER A 45 -0.94 -15.28 -1.63
C SER A 45 -0.88 -15.42 -3.16
N SER A 46 -1.92 -16.02 -3.75
CA SER A 46 -2.07 -16.13 -5.20
C SER A 46 -2.20 -14.75 -5.85
N LEU A 47 -3.06 -13.89 -5.31
CA LEU A 47 -3.28 -12.54 -5.83
C LEU A 47 -1.98 -11.71 -5.78
N TYR A 48 -1.26 -11.73 -4.65
CA TYR A 48 0.04 -11.07 -4.53
C TYR A 48 1.01 -11.56 -5.60
N SER A 49 1.20 -12.88 -5.65
CA SER A 49 2.23 -13.49 -6.50
C SER A 49 1.95 -13.27 -7.99
N ASN A 50 0.69 -13.05 -8.37
CA ASN A 50 0.28 -12.82 -9.76
C ASN A 50 0.07 -11.35 -10.13
N HIS A 51 -0.08 -10.45 -9.17
CA HIS A 51 -0.47 -9.06 -9.44
C HIS A 51 0.31 -7.98 -8.68
N PHE A 52 1.27 -8.31 -7.83
CA PHE A 52 2.05 -7.28 -7.13
C PHE A 52 3.10 -6.63 -8.04
N GLY A 53 4.13 -7.38 -8.44
CA GLY A 53 5.22 -6.83 -9.24
C GLY A 53 6.27 -7.85 -9.67
N PHE A 54 7.33 -7.33 -10.26
CA PHE A 54 8.48 -8.08 -10.77
C PHE A 54 9.76 -7.58 -10.09
N TRP A 55 10.78 -8.44 -10.02
CA TRP A 55 12.13 -8.03 -9.63
C TRP A 55 12.80 -7.27 -10.77
N ILE A 56 13.28 -6.05 -10.47
CA ILE A 56 13.87 -5.11 -11.44
C ILE A 56 15.41 -5.14 -11.49
N SER A 57 16.06 -5.86 -10.58
CA SER A 57 17.51 -6.05 -10.60
C SER A 57 17.89 -7.48 -10.19
N GLU A 58 19.04 -7.93 -10.68
CA GLU A 58 19.69 -9.13 -10.16
C GLU A 58 20.38 -8.76 -8.85
N ASP A 59 19.89 -9.35 -7.76
CA ASP A 59 20.52 -9.44 -6.45
C ASP A 59 20.62 -8.17 -5.58
N ILE A 60 20.10 -8.30 -4.35
CA ILE A 60 20.59 -7.61 -3.16
C ILE A 60 20.71 -8.67 -2.05
N GLY A 61 21.63 -9.63 -2.24
CA GLY A 61 22.28 -10.40 -1.18
C GLY A 61 21.65 -11.72 -0.72
N ARG A 62 20.76 -12.39 -1.48
CA ARG A 62 20.19 -13.70 -1.06
C ARG A 62 20.12 -14.79 -2.14
N GLY A 63 20.86 -14.64 -3.24
CA GLY A 63 21.40 -15.76 -4.03
C GLY A 63 20.43 -16.66 -4.80
N THR A 64 19.13 -16.39 -4.86
CA THR A 64 18.19 -17.23 -5.65
C THR A 64 17.00 -16.49 -6.28
N TRP A 65 17.15 -15.34 -6.95
CA TRP A 65 16.01 -14.78 -7.72
C TRP A 65 16.43 -14.16 -9.06
N ARG A 66 15.65 -14.47 -10.11
CA ARG A 66 15.95 -14.19 -11.52
C ARG A 66 15.27 -12.87 -11.93
N LEU A 67 16.02 -11.97 -12.58
CA LEU A 67 15.49 -10.76 -13.23
C LEU A 67 14.17 -11.05 -13.97
N SER A 68 13.22 -10.11 -13.91
CA SER A 68 11.91 -10.24 -14.57
C SER A 68 11.00 -11.34 -14.00
N SER A 69 11.38 -12.01 -12.91
CA SER A 69 10.48 -12.93 -12.21
C SER A 69 9.50 -12.19 -11.31
N ARG A 70 8.31 -12.76 -11.13
CA ARG A 70 7.30 -12.23 -10.21
C ARG A 70 7.78 -12.32 -8.77
N VAL A 71 7.48 -11.28 -7.99
CA VAL A 71 7.65 -11.32 -6.54
C VAL A 71 6.61 -12.27 -5.98
N LYS A 72 7.07 -13.37 -5.35
CA LYS A 72 6.18 -14.38 -4.75
C LYS A 72 6.10 -14.22 -3.25
N LEU A 73 4.92 -14.50 -2.71
CA LEU A 73 4.67 -14.45 -1.27
C LEU A 73 3.72 -15.58 -0.90
N SER A 74 4.14 -16.48 0.00
CA SER A 74 3.34 -17.63 0.42
C SER A 74 2.31 -17.24 1.48
N ALA A 75 1.23 -18.02 1.59
CA ALA A 75 0.23 -17.86 2.66
C ALA A 75 0.85 -17.92 4.06
N ARG A 76 1.83 -18.81 4.27
CA ARG A 76 2.61 -18.86 5.51
C ARG A 76 3.33 -17.54 5.80
N ARG A 77 4.01 -16.98 4.80
CA ARG A 77 4.73 -15.71 4.97
C ARG A 77 3.79 -14.53 5.16
N LEU A 78 2.59 -14.55 4.57
CA LEU A 78 1.54 -13.58 4.87
C LEU A 78 1.13 -13.67 6.35
N ARG A 79 0.85 -14.87 6.84
CA ARG A 79 0.46 -15.08 8.24
C ARG A 79 1.55 -14.66 9.22
N GLU A 80 2.78 -15.09 9.01
CA GLU A 80 3.88 -14.85 9.95
C GLU A 80 4.48 -13.43 9.82
N GLY A 81 4.50 -12.86 8.62
CA GLY A 81 5.24 -11.62 8.32
C GLY A 81 4.37 -10.37 8.15
N TYR A 82 3.09 -10.51 7.84
CA TYR A 82 2.16 -9.39 7.60
C TYR A 82 1.03 -9.36 8.63
N LEU A 83 0.63 -10.53 9.15
CA LEU A 83 -0.34 -10.70 10.23
C LEU A 83 0.37 -11.12 11.52
N PHE A 84 1.40 -10.37 11.91
CA PHE A 84 2.39 -10.76 12.91
C PHE A 84 1.95 -10.56 14.38
N ASN A 85 0.87 -9.81 14.63
CA ASN A 85 0.28 -9.63 15.96
C ASN A 85 -1.26 -9.59 15.89
N ASP A 86 -1.93 -9.60 17.04
CA ASP A 86 -3.40 -9.67 17.09
C ASP A 86 -4.11 -8.39 16.66
N ASP A 87 -3.38 -7.26 16.60
CA ASP A 87 -3.87 -5.98 16.06
C ASP A 87 -3.84 -5.94 14.52
N CYS A 88 -3.30 -6.97 13.89
CA CYS A 88 -3.33 -7.10 12.44
C CYS A 88 -4.74 -7.42 11.92
N PHE A 89 -5.04 -6.92 10.72
CA PHE A 89 -6.32 -7.14 10.06
C PHE A 89 -6.14 -7.26 8.54
N ILE A 90 -7.20 -7.71 7.88
CA ILE A 90 -7.36 -7.63 6.43
C ILE A 90 -8.67 -6.91 6.11
N SER A 91 -8.62 -5.93 5.19
CA SER A 91 -9.80 -5.53 4.42
C SER A 91 -9.70 -6.16 3.05
N HIS A 92 -10.79 -6.70 2.52
CA HIS A 92 -10.77 -7.37 1.23
C HIS A 92 -12.06 -7.18 0.45
N VAL A 93 -11.99 -7.48 -0.84
CA VAL A 93 -13.13 -7.44 -1.76
C VAL A 93 -13.01 -8.57 -2.77
N CYS A 94 -14.14 -9.24 -3.00
CA CYS A 94 -14.28 -10.23 -4.05
C CYS A 94 -15.04 -9.64 -5.25
N ASP A 95 -14.79 -10.18 -6.42
CA ASP A 95 -15.61 -9.91 -7.60
C ASP A 95 -17.01 -10.52 -7.41
N PRO A 96 -18.10 -9.74 -7.46
CA PRO A 96 -19.45 -10.26 -7.29
C PRO A 96 -19.83 -11.34 -8.30
N ALA A 97 -19.25 -11.31 -9.51
CA ALA A 97 -19.58 -12.28 -10.56
C ALA A 97 -18.89 -13.63 -10.36
N SER A 98 -17.60 -13.63 -9.99
CA SER A 98 -16.80 -14.85 -9.86
C SER A 98 -16.58 -15.34 -8.43
N GLY A 99 -16.88 -14.51 -7.43
CA GLY A 99 -16.59 -14.78 -6.02
C GLY A 99 -15.10 -14.72 -5.67
N LYS A 100 -14.20 -14.46 -6.64
CA LYS A 100 -12.75 -14.49 -6.43
C LYS A 100 -12.25 -13.21 -5.75
N LEU A 101 -11.25 -13.34 -4.89
CA LEU A 101 -10.54 -12.20 -4.32
C LEU A 101 -9.90 -11.33 -5.42
N ILE A 102 -10.29 -10.06 -5.50
CA ILE A 102 -9.76 -9.09 -6.48
C ILE A 102 -8.94 -7.96 -5.85
N GLY A 103 -9.01 -7.81 -4.53
CA GLY A 103 -8.19 -6.86 -3.82
C GLY A 103 -8.20 -7.09 -2.32
N TYR A 104 -7.09 -6.75 -1.68
CA TYR A 104 -7.00 -6.71 -0.23
C TYR A 104 -6.02 -5.63 0.24
N ALA A 105 -6.22 -5.17 1.47
CA ALA A 105 -5.25 -4.42 2.24
C ALA A 105 -5.02 -5.10 3.60
N PHE A 106 -3.80 -5.54 3.83
CA PHE A 106 -3.35 -5.86 5.19
C PHE A 106 -3.00 -4.57 5.91
N GLY A 107 -3.20 -4.56 7.22
CA GLY A 107 -2.62 -3.52 8.04
C GLY A 107 -2.59 -3.93 9.50
N THR A 108 -2.09 -3.01 10.29
CA THR A 108 -2.01 -3.13 11.75
C THR A 108 -2.12 -1.73 12.34
N THR A 109 -2.46 -1.68 13.61
CA THR A 109 -2.58 -0.44 14.37
C THR A 109 -1.65 -0.44 15.56
N ALA A 110 -1.12 0.73 15.90
CA ALA A 110 -0.38 0.92 17.13
C ALA A 110 -0.90 2.16 17.86
N PRO A 111 -0.87 2.18 19.20
CA PRO A 111 -1.15 3.39 19.97
C PRO A 111 -0.24 4.54 19.52
N ASP A 112 -0.78 5.75 19.54
CA ASP A 112 0.00 6.96 19.32
C ASP A 112 0.30 7.68 20.64
N PRO A 113 1.50 7.53 21.24
CA PRO A 113 1.84 8.24 22.46
C PRO A 113 2.01 9.75 22.24
N THR A 114 2.08 10.23 20.99
CA THR A 114 2.24 11.65 20.66
C THR A 114 0.92 12.36 20.35
N SER A 115 -0.21 11.66 20.46
CA SER A 115 -1.54 12.16 20.12
C SER A 115 -2.53 11.85 21.27
N PRO A 116 -3.76 12.39 21.26
CA PRO A 116 -4.73 12.20 22.35
C PRO A 116 -4.95 10.72 22.71
N LEU A 117 -5.36 10.46 23.96
CA LEU A 117 -5.72 9.12 24.43
C LEU A 117 -6.71 8.47 23.43
N ASN A 118 -6.43 7.25 22.98
CA ASN A 118 -7.17 6.50 21.94
C ASN A 118 -6.88 6.89 20.48
N SER A 119 -5.87 7.71 20.20
CA SER A 119 -5.41 7.91 18.82
C SER A 119 -4.49 6.77 18.36
N GLY A 120 -4.69 6.34 17.11
CA GLY A 120 -3.98 5.22 16.52
C GLY A 120 -3.14 5.62 15.32
N LYS A 121 -2.02 4.92 15.14
CA LYS A 121 -1.27 4.87 13.87
C LYS A 121 -1.72 3.66 13.07
N LYS A 122 -1.78 3.78 11.75
CA LYS A 122 -2.14 2.68 10.86
C LYS A 122 -1.23 2.62 9.65
N ILE A 123 -0.64 1.46 9.41
CA ILE A 123 0.16 1.20 8.21
C ILE A 123 -0.48 0.06 7.44
N MET A 124 -0.57 0.23 6.11
CA MET A 124 -1.19 -0.76 5.23
C MET A 124 -0.28 -1.23 4.09
N TRP A 125 -0.62 -2.41 3.56
CA TRP A 125 -0.05 -3.03 2.36
C TRP A 125 -1.19 -3.52 1.48
N ILE A 126 -1.20 -3.10 0.22
CA ILE A 126 -2.36 -3.27 -0.65
C ILE A 126 -1.97 -3.99 -1.93
N VAL A 127 -2.81 -4.94 -2.33
CA VAL A 127 -2.74 -5.59 -3.63
C VAL A 127 -4.10 -5.51 -4.30
N VAL A 128 -4.12 -5.14 -5.57
CA VAL A 128 -5.31 -5.13 -6.42
C VAL A 128 -5.00 -5.90 -7.70
N HIS A 129 -5.91 -6.78 -8.09
CA HIS A 129 -5.87 -7.50 -9.34
C HIS A 129 -5.69 -6.51 -10.51
N LYS A 130 -4.78 -6.82 -11.43
CA LYS A 130 -4.35 -5.88 -12.49
C LYS A 130 -5.51 -5.33 -13.32
N ASP A 131 -6.50 -6.18 -13.61
CA ASP A 131 -7.65 -5.85 -14.47
C ASP A 131 -8.71 -5.02 -13.76
N PHE A 132 -8.60 -4.89 -12.43
CA PHE A 132 -9.46 -4.04 -11.60
C PHE A 132 -8.72 -2.83 -11.02
N ARG A 133 -7.51 -2.55 -11.52
CA ARG A 133 -6.79 -1.32 -11.17
C ARG A 133 -7.48 -0.13 -11.83
N SER A 134 -7.42 1.02 -11.16
CA SER A 134 -8.15 2.25 -11.54
C SER A 134 -9.64 2.26 -11.20
N ASP A 135 -10.21 1.15 -10.72
CA ASP A 135 -11.59 1.08 -10.20
C ASP A 135 -11.70 1.53 -8.73
N ARG A 136 -10.71 2.30 -8.24
CA ARG A 136 -10.63 2.81 -6.86
C ARG A 136 -10.73 1.74 -5.76
N ILE A 137 -10.56 0.46 -6.09
CA ILE A 137 -10.57 -0.64 -5.11
C ILE A 137 -9.61 -0.38 -3.95
N ALA A 138 -8.38 0.07 -4.23
CA ALA A 138 -7.43 0.41 -3.18
C ALA A 138 -7.95 1.51 -2.25
N THR A 139 -8.60 2.55 -2.79
CA THR A 139 -9.17 3.64 -2.00
C THR A 139 -10.29 3.13 -1.09
N HIS A 140 -11.21 2.32 -1.61
CA HIS A 140 -12.30 1.77 -0.81
C HIS A 140 -11.82 0.73 0.23
N LEU A 141 -10.79 -0.07 -0.06
CA LEU A 141 -10.17 -0.95 0.92
C LEU A 141 -9.60 -0.16 2.11
N ILE A 142 -8.87 0.92 1.84
CA ILE A 142 -8.34 1.82 2.87
C ILE A 142 -9.49 2.49 3.65
N ALA A 143 -10.52 2.97 2.95
CA ALA A 143 -11.70 3.59 3.58
C ALA A 143 -12.40 2.61 4.54
N ALA A 144 -12.76 1.42 4.07
CA ALA A 144 -13.39 0.38 4.89
C ALA A 144 -12.51 -0.02 6.10
N ALA A 145 -11.19 -0.02 5.93
CA ALA A 145 -10.27 -0.26 7.03
C ALA A 145 -10.21 0.90 8.03
N THR A 146 -10.28 2.16 7.58
CA THR A 146 -10.17 3.36 8.44
C THR A 146 -11.47 3.67 9.18
N GLU A 147 -12.64 3.34 8.62
CA GLU A 147 -13.94 3.49 9.28
C GLU A 147 -14.04 2.75 10.62
N LYS A 148 -13.26 1.66 10.80
CA LYS A 148 -13.19 0.93 12.07
C LYS A 148 -12.39 1.63 13.17
N PHE A 149 -11.72 2.74 12.83
CA PHE A 149 -10.82 3.49 13.71
C PHE A 149 -11.07 5.00 13.57
N PRO A 150 -12.13 5.54 14.19
CA PRO A 150 -12.53 6.94 14.02
C PRO A 150 -11.49 7.95 14.53
N THR A 151 -10.56 7.52 15.37
CA THR A 151 -9.55 8.36 16.03
C THR A 151 -8.15 8.18 15.44
N LEU A 152 -8.02 7.95 14.13
CA LEU A 152 -6.71 7.78 13.52
C LEU A 152 -5.93 9.11 13.42
N SER A 153 -4.76 9.20 14.05
CA SER A 153 -3.87 10.37 13.93
C SER A 153 -2.94 10.27 12.72
N ILE A 154 -2.54 9.06 12.34
CA ILE A 154 -1.57 8.82 11.28
C ILE A 154 -2.03 7.66 10.38
N LEU A 155 -2.08 7.94 9.08
CA LEU A 155 -2.34 6.96 8.02
C LEU A 155 -1.11 6.81 7.13
N GLY A 156 -0.54 5.61 7.10
CA GLY A 156 0.63 5.27 6.31
C GLY A 156 0.39 4.10 5.36
N ILE A 157 1.22 4.01 4.33
CA ILE A 157 1.32 2.87 3.44
C ILE A 157 2.77 2.56 3.16
N VAL A 158 3.08 1.27 3.05
CA VAL A 158 4.38 0.80 2.61
C VAL A 158 4.17 0.16 1.25
N SER A 159 4.39 0.95 0.21
CA SER A 159 4.24 0.51 -1.16
C SER A 159 5.13 1.34 -2.08
N PRO A 160 5.86 0.71 -3.02
CA PRO A 160 6.54 1.44 -4.09
C PRO A 160 5.57 1.88 -5.20
N HIS A 161 4.29 1.47 -5.14
CA HIS A 161 3.37 1.63 -6.27
C HIS A 161 2.62 2.98 -6.19
N PRO A 162 2.75 3.88 -7.18
CA PRO A 162 2.20 5.24 -7.11
C PRO A 162 0.68 5.27 -6.94
N TRP A 163 -0.03 4.28 -7.47
CA TRP A 163 -1.48 4.15 -7.29
C TRP A 163 -1.90 3.85 -5.85
N ALA A 164 -1.06 3.14 -5.09
CA ALA A 164 -1.33 2.82 -3.70
C ALA A 164 -1.12 4.06 -2.81
N ILE A 165 -0.05 4.82 -3.09
CA ILE A 165 0.20 6.14 -2.48
C ILE A 165 -0.98 7.08 -2.76
N ARG A 166 -1.39 7.22 -4.02
CA ARG A 166 -2.54 8.05 -4.41
C ARG A 166 -3.85 7.58 -3.75
N ALA A 167 -4.01 6.29 -3.47
CA ALA A 167 -5.19 5.78 -2.78
C ALA A 167 -5.26 6.24 -1.33
N VAL A 168 -4.14 6.20 -0.58
CA VAL A 168 -4.05 6.75 0.78
C VAL A 168 -4.39 8.23 0.81
N MET A 169 -3.79 8.97 -0.10
CA MET A 169 -3.98 10.41 -0.21
C MET A 169 -5.43 10.81 -0.41
N ARG A 170 -6.16 10.07 -1.27
CA ARG A 170 -7.60 10.29 -1.45
C ARG A 170 -8.38 10.05 -0.18
N VAL A 171 -8.08 9.00 0.56
CA VAL A 171 -8.76 8.72 1.84
C VAL A 171 -8.41 9.77 2.89
N ALA A 172 -7.16 10.23 2.92
CA ALA A 172 -6.70 11.29 3.83
C ALA A 172 -7.20 12.69 3.44
N GLY A 173 -7.74 12.88 2.22
CA GLY A 173 -8.10 14.19 1.69
C GLY A 173 -6.89 15.11 1.44
N VAL A 174 -5.71 14.55 1.18
CA VAL A 174 -4.44 15.30 1.03
C VAL A 174 -4.01 15.32 -0.44
N ASP A 175 -3.57 16.47 -0.93
CA ASP A 175 -2.94 16.64 -2.25
C ASP A 175 -1.44 16.30 -2.20
N ILE A 176 -0.85 15.80 -3.28
CA ILE A 176 0.56 15.36 -3.32
C ILE A 176 1.54 16.50 -3.08
N ARG A 177 1.12 17.71 -3.45
CA ARG A 177 1.88 18.94 -3.24
C ARG A 177 1.83 19.41 -1.78
N ASN A 178 0.91 18.87 -0.99
CA ASN A 178 0.66 19.26 0.40
C ASN A 178 1.04 18.14 1.39
N ILE A 179 1.85 17.16 0.96
CA ILE A 179 2.39 16.17 1.88
C ILE A 179 3.42 16.88 2.78
N ASP A 180 3.23 16.78 4.09
CA ASP A 180 4.16 17.31 5.08
C ASP A 180 5.41 16.43 5.16
N LEU A 181 6.41 16.77 4.36
CA LEU A 181 7.69 16.04 4.31
C LEU A 181 8.50 16.22 5.58
N ASP A 182 8.36 17.35 6.28
CA ASP A 182 9.05 17.60 7.54
C ASP A 182 8.50 16.71 8.64
N PHE A 183 7.17 16.56 8.72
CA PHE A 183 6.54 15.60 9.62
C PHE A 183 7.00 14.16 9.32
N ILE A 184 7.07 13.77 8.04
CA ILE A 184 7.55 12.43 7.66
C ILE A 184 9.03 12.24 8.06
N ALA A 185 9.88 13.24 7.82
CA ALA A 185 11.29 13.21 8.18
C ALA A 185 11.48 13.04 9.70
N GLN A 186 10.71 13.79 10.50
CA GLN A 186 10.81 13.81 11.95
C GLN A 186 10.18 12.56 12.61
N HIS A 187 9.02 12.12 12.12
CA HIS A 187 8.19 11.13 12.82
C HIS A 187 8.09 9.77 12.10
N GLY A 188 8.38 9.68 10.80
CA GLY A 188 8.14 8.47 10.01
C GLY A 188 8.85 7.23 10.57
N SER A 189 10.07 7.40 11.07
CA SER A 189 10.85 6.33 11.69
C SER A 189 10.25 5.83 13.00
N ALA A 190 9.78 6.74 13.86
CA ALA A 190 9.12 6.39 15.10
C ALA A 190 7.76 5.72 14.84
N CYS A 191 7.01 6.19 13.83
CA CYS A 191 5.74 5.61 13.44
C CYS A 191 5.89 4.16 12.96
N LEU A 192 6.88 3.91 12.10
CA LEU A 192 7.13 2.57 11.58
C LEU A 192 7.56 1.60 12.69
N ARG A 193 8.41 2.05 13.61
CA ARG A 193 8.84 1.27 14.78
C ARG A 193 7.70 0.96 15.74
N ALA A 194 6.83 1.93 16.01
CA ALA A 194 5.68 1.74 16.90
C ALA A 194 4.73 0.67 16.36
N VAL A 195 4.59 0.57 15.04
CA VAL A 195 3.75 -0.44 14.39
C VAL A 195 4.43 -1.82 14.30
N GLY A 196 5.76 -1.87 14.37
CA GLY A 196 6.52 -3.11 14.58
C GLY A 196 6.53 -4.08 13.39
N VAL A 197 6.41 -3.57 12.17
CA VAL A 197 6.29 -4.39 10.95
C VAL A 197 7.59 -5.17 10.69
N PRO A 198 7.62 -6.51 10.80
CA PRO A 198 8.88 -7.25 10.93
C PRO A 198 9.89 -7.06 9.80
N TYR A 199 9.43 -6.83 8.57
CA TYR A 199 10.32 -6.75 7.41
C TYR A 199 10.76 -5.32 7.05
N VAL A 200 10.22 -4.29 7.73
CA VAL A 200 10.64 -2.89 7.56
C VAL A 200 11.07 -2.23 8.86
N ASN A 201 10.87 -2.88 10.02
CA ASN A 201 11.21 -2.32 11.33
C ASN A 201 12.68 -1.89 11.44
N ASP A 202 13.59 -2.67 10.85
CA ASP A 202 15.03 -2.42 10.85
C ASP A 202 15.52 -1.74 9.55
N THR A 203 14.61 -1.32 8.67
CA THR A 203 15.01 -0.66 7.43
C THR A 203 15.50 0.76 7.70
N MET A 204 16.68 1.05 7.14
CA MET A 204 17.20 2.41 7.13
C MET A 204 16.35 3.25 6.17
N PHE A 205 15.85 4.40 6.62
CA PHE A 205 15.17 5.35 5.75
C PHE A 205 16.20 6.01 4.81
N PHE A 206 15.90 6.07 3.51
CA PHE A 206 16.76 6.66 2.48
C PHE A 206 15.99 7.73 1.70
N GLY A 207 16.74 8.63 1.05
CA GLY A 207 16.21 9.72 0.23
C GLY A 207 16.42 11.10 0.85
N SER A 208 16.22 12.13 0.04
CA SER A 208 16.45 13.54 0.37
C SER A 208 15.69 14.01 1.62
N VAL A 209 14.46 13.52 1.82
CA VAL A 209 13.63 13.77 3.01
C VAL A 209 14.33 13.35 4.30
N PHE A 210 15.21 12.35 4.25
CA PHE A 210 15.97 11.85 5.40
C PHE A 210 17.44 12.26 5.36
N GLY A 211 17.80 13.25 4.52
CA GLY A 211 19.17 13.74 4.38
C GLY A 211 20.16 12.72 3.82
N LYS A 212 19.68 11.71 3.07
CA LYS A 212 20.53 10.68 2.47
C LYS A 212 20.46 10.73 0.95
N PRO A 213 21.55 10.37 0.25
CA PRO A 213 21.52 10.28 -1.21
C PRO A 213 20.49 9.24 -1.66
N ASP A 214 19.87 9.51 -2.80
CA ASP A 214 19.00 8.54 -3.45
C ASP A 214 19.85 7.32 -3.85
N LEU A 215 19.33 6.12 -3.59
CA LEU A 215 20.00 4.86 -3.90
C LEU A 215 19.86 4.46 -5.37
N ASP A 216 19.11 5.22 -6.16
CA ASP A 216 18.97 5.01 -7.59
C ASP A 216 19.97 5.90 -8.35
N PRO A 217 21.05 5.34 -8.92
CA PRO A 217 22.02 6.08 -9.72
C PRO A 217 21.49 6.37 -11.14
N SER A 218 20.21 6.09 -11.43
CA SER A 218 19.62 6.41 -12.73
C SER A 218 19.90 7.87 -13.06
N PRO A 219 20.64 8.16 -14.15
CA PRO A 219 20.95 9.53 -14.51
C PRO A 219 19.62 10.24 -14.68
N MET A 220 19.38 11.29 -13.90
CA MET A 220 18.34 12.26 -14.20
C MET A 220 18.49 12.58 -15.69
N ARG A 221 17.53 12.16 -16.52
CA ARG A 221 17.46 12.66 -17.88
C ARG A 221 17.23 14.16 -17.71
N GLN A 222 18.28 14.94 -17.87
CA GLN A 222 18.18 16.37 -18.08
C GLN A 222 17.40 16.56 -19.37
N THR A 223 16.07 16.61 -19.28
CA THR A 223 15.24 17.19 -20.32
C THR A 223 15.44 18.70 -20.21
N SER A 224 16.51 19.17 -20.85
CA SER A 224 16.59 20.56 -21.27
C SER A 224 15.44 20.79 -22.27
N CYS A 225 14.32 21.30 -21.77
CA CYS A 225 13.37 21.99 -22.63
C CYS A 225 14.03 23.32 -23.02
N ARG A 226 14.35 23.45 -24.31
CA ARG A 226 14.63 24.73 -24.94
C ARG A 226 13.38 25.59 -24.98
#